data_AF-A0A7J2YH11-F1
#
_entry.id   AF-A0A7J2YH11-F1
#
_cell.length_a   1.000
_cell.length_b   1.000
_cell.length_c   1.000
_cell.angle_alpha   90.00
_cell.angle_beta   90.00
_cell.angle_gamma   90.00
#
_symmetry.space_group_name_H-M   'P 1'
#
loop_
_entity.id
_entity.type
_entity.pdbx_description
1 polymer ?
#
loop_
_entity_poly.entity_id
_entity_poly.type
_entity_poly.pdbx_seq_one_letter_code
_entity_poly.pdbx_strand_id
1 'polypeptide(L)'
;MALPELTEEEIEEIVRVLKSGRWTMSVGTKIREFEEDFKRYINVKHAIAVSNGTTALHLALRASGIGPGDEVITTPFTFIATASTILHQNAIPVFADINIEDYNINPESIEERISDKTKAVIAVHLCGQP
;
A
#
# COMPACT_ATOMS: atom_id res chain seq x y z
N MET A 1 17.55 -9.69 7.49
CA MET A 1 16.12 -9.75 7.84
C MET A 1 15.95 -8.88 9.07
N ALA A 2 15.09 -7.86 9.01
CA ALA A 2 14.77 -7.07 10.20
C ALA A 2 13.96 -7.94 11.16
N LEU A 3 14.30 -7.89 12.45
CA LEU A 3 13.50 -8.52 13.50
C LEU A 3 12.46 -7.51 13.99
N PRO A 4 11.24 -7.96 14.34
CA PRO A 4 10.28 -7.07 14.97
C PRO A 4 10.80 -6.63 16.33
N GLU A 5 10.56 -5.36 16.66
CA GLU A 5 10.74 -4.82 18.00
C GLU A 5 9.38 -4.86 18.69
N LEU A 6 9.27 -5.62 19.78
CA LEU A 6 8.06 -5.73 20.59
C LEU A 6 8.43 -5.35 22.02
N THR A 7 7.64 -4.47 22.62
CA THR A 7 7.76 -4.07 24.01
C THR A 7 6.65 -4.70 24.84
N GLU A 8 6.70 -4.50 26.16
CA GLU A 8 5.64 -4.98 27.06
C GLU A 8 4.29 -4.32 26.74
N GLU A 9 4.29 -3.09 26.20
CA GLU A 9 3.07 -2.36 25.86
C GLU A 9 2.23 -3.10 24.80
N GLU A 10 2.86 -3.58 23.72
CA GLU A 10 2.15 -4.36 22.69
C GLU A 10 1.63 -5.69 23.25
N ILE A 11 2.42 -6.37 24.08
CA ILE A 11 2.05 -7.66 24.68
C ILE A 11 0.81 -7.49 25.58
N GLU A 12 0.84 -6.51 26.46
CA GLU A 12 -0.29 -6.22 27.35
C GLU A 12 -1.55 -5.87 26.56
N GLU A 13 -1.42 -5.07 25.50
CA GLU A 13 -2.56 -4.69 24.67
C GLU A 13 -3.17 -5.90 23.96
N ILE A 14 -2.34 -6.78 23.40
CA ILE A 14 -2.80 -8.05 22.82
C ILE A 14 -3.54 -8.88 23.88
N VAL A 15 -2.98 -9.01 25.08
CA VAL A 15 -3.62 -9.77 26.18
C VAL A 15 -4.96 -9.15 26.59
N ARG A 16 -5.05 -7.82 26.66
CA ARG A 16 -6.31 -7.09 26.93
C ARG A 16 -7.37 -7.43 25.88
N VAL A 17 -7.03 -7.38 24.59
CA VAL A 17 -7.93 -7.72 23.48
C VAL A 17 -8.35 -9.19 23.56
N LEU A 18 -7.41 -10.11 23.78
CA LEU A 18 -7.70 -11.53 23.91
C LEU A 18 -8.68 -11.81 25.06
N LYS A 19 -8.42 -11.27 26.25
CA LYS A 19 -9.30 -11.43 27.43
C LYS A 19 -10.68 -10.79 27.26
N SER A 20 -10.81 -9.77 26.42
CA SER A 20 -12.11 -9.11 26.17
C SER A 20 -13.11 -9.97 25.39
N GLY A 21 -12.64 -10.97 24.64
CA GLY A 21 -13.45 -11.75 23.69
C GLY A 21 -13.97 -10.97 22.48
N ARG A 22 -13.59 -9.69 22.31
CA ARG A 22 -14.09 -8.78 21.26
C ARG A 22 -13.10 -8.67 20.09
N TRP A 23 -12.90 -9.75 19.37
CA TRP A 23 -11.81 -9.84 18.39
C TRP A 23 -12.18 -9.38 16.97
N THR A 24 -13.47 -9.21 16.69
CA THR A 24 -13.94 -8.85 15.35
C THR A 24 -14.34 -7.38 15.30
N MET A 25 -14.23 -6.78 14.12
CA MET A 25 -14.62 -5.38 13.87
C MET A 25 -16.07 -5.07 14.26
N SER A 26 -16.95 -6.08 14.30
CA SER A 26 -18.35 -5.92 14.68
C SER A 26 -18.55 -5.62 16.18
N VAL A 27 -17.60 -6.04 17.02
CA VAL A 27 -17.74 -5.96 18.50
C VAL A 27 -16.55 -5.30 19.21
N GLY A 28 -15.39 -5.26 18.56
CA GLY A 28 -14.16 -4.63 19.02
C GLY A 28 -13.97 -3.23 18.42
N THR A 29 -13.12 -2.43 19.06
CA THR A 29 -12.87 -1.03 18.69
C THR A 29 -11.48 -0.77 18.13
N LYS A 30 -10.53 -1.70 18.34
CA LYS A 30 -9.10 -1.52 18.05
C LYS A 30 -8.78 -1.12 16.63
N ILE A 31 -9.52 -1.64 15.64
CA ILE A 31 -9.35 -1.26 14.24
C ILE A 31 -9.68 0.23 14.03
N ARG A 32 -10.81 0.71 14.57
CA ARG A 32 -11.22 2.12 14.42
C ARG A 32 -10.31 3.07 15.18
N GLU A 33 -9.87 2.67 16.37
CA GLU A 33 -8.88 3.42 17.15
C GLU A 33 -7.59 3.59 16.33
N PHE A 34 -7.06 2.49 15.78
CA PHE A 34 -5.87 2.51 14.94
C PHE A 34 -6.06 3.36 13.67
N GLU A 35 -7.20 3.25 12.97
CA GLU A 35 -7.47 4.06 11.78
C GLU A 35 -7.49 5.56 12.10
N GLU A 36 -8.10 5.96 13.22
CA GLU A 36 -8.13 7.37 13.64
C GLU A 36 -6.76 7.88 14.09
N ASP A 37 -5.99 7.08 14.83
CA ASP A 37 -4.61 7.42 15.22
C ASP A 37 -3.69 7.53 14.00
N PHE A 38 -3.75 6.55 13.09
CA PHE A 38 -2.92 6.52 11.90
C PHE A 38 -3.25 7.68 10.97
N LYS A 39 -4.54 7.97 10.75
CA LYS A 39 -5.00 9.13 9.99
C LYS A 39 -4.40 10.44 10.50
N ARG A 40 -4.35 10.63 11.83
CA ARG A 40 -3.71 11.81 12.45
C ARG A 40 -2.19 11.80 12.24
N TYR A 41 -1.56 10.65 12.41
CA TYR A 41 -0.11 10.49 12.27
C TYR A 41 0.39 10.85 10.86
N ILE A 42 -0.27 10.35 9.81
CA ILE A 42 0.10 10.66 8.40
C ILE A 42 -0.58 11.93 7.86
N ASN A 43 -1.38 12.62 8.66
CA ASN A 43 -2.10 13.86 8.31
C ASN A 43 -2.96 13.74 7.03
N VAL A 44 -3.89 12.79 7.00
CA VAL A 44 -4.85 12.59 5.89
C VAL A 44 -6.31 12.66 6.37
N LYS A 45 -7.25 12.70 5.43
CA LYS A 45 -8.69 12.73 5.76
C LYS A 45 -9.24 11.36 6.16
N HIS A 46 -8.70 10.28 5.59
CA HIS A 46 -9.18 8.91 5.78
C HIS A 46 -8.00 7.93 5.82
N ALA A 47 -8.06 6.94 6.71
CA ALA A 47 -7.19 5.77 6.72
C ALA A 47 -8.06 4.52 6.87
N ILE A 48 -7.70 3.43 6.18
CA ILE A 48 -8.45 2.17 6.19
C ILE A 48 -7.47 1.04 6.50
N ALA A 49 -7.71 0.31 7.57
CA ALA A 49 -6.88 -0.82 7.97
C ALA A 49 -7.27 -2.07 7.18
N VAL A 50 -6.25 -2.78 6.69
CA VAL A 50 -6.40 -4.05 5.96
C VAL A 50 -5.36 -5.06 6.43
N SER A 51 -5.45 -6.29 5.96
CA SER A 51 -4.62 -7.40 6.43
C SER A 51 -3.13 -7.27 6.08
N ASN A 52 -2.77 -6.58 4.99
CA ASN A 52 -1.38 -6.34 4.57
C ASN A 52 -1.31 -5.32 3.42
N GLY A 53 -0.08 -4.90 3.07
CA GLY A 53 0.18 -3.94 1.99
C GLY A 53 -0.26 -4.38 0.59
N THR A 54 -0.24 -5.70 0.28
CA THR A 54 -0.74 -6.21 -1.01
C THR A 54 -2.24 -6.01 -1.12
N THR A 55 -2.98 -6.29 -0.04
CA THR A 55 -4.44 -6.07 0.01
C THR A 55 -4.76 -4.57 -0.04
N ALA A 56 -3.92 -3.72 0.55
CA ALA A 56 -4.08 -2.26 0.49
C ALA A 56 -3.96 -1.76 -0.95
N LEU A 57 -2.90 -2.15 -1.67
CA LEU A 57 -2.72 -1.79 -3.09
C LEU A 57 -3.85 -2.35 -3.97
N HIS A 58 -4.23 -3.61 -3.76
CA HIS A 58 -5.33 -4.24 -4.47
C HIS A 58 -6.65 -3.48 -4.29
N LEU A 59 -7.00 -3.12 -3.05
CA LEU A 59 -8.19 -2.34 -2.74
C LEU A 59 -8.13 -0.92 -3.33
N ALA A 60 -6.97 -0.26 -3.22
CA ALA A 60 -6.77 1.08 -3.75
C ALA A 60 -6.95 1.13 -5.27
N LEU A 61 -6.34 0.21 -6.01
CA LEU A 61 -6.51 0.12 -7.46
C LEU A 61 -7.97 -0.13 -7.84
N ARG A 62 -8.64 -1.05 -7.14
CA ARG A 62 -10.06 -1.34 -7.39
C ARG A 62 -10.95 -0.12 -7.11
N ALA A 63 -10.69 0.58 -6.01
CA ALA A 63 -11.45 1.77 -5.61
C ALA A 63 -11.23 2.95 -6.57
N SER A 64 -10.04 3.05 -7.17
CA SER A 64 -9.71 4.03 -8.22
C SER A 64 -10.30 3.69 -9.60
N GLY A 65 -11.03 2.57 -9.72
CA GLY A 65 -11.70 2.18 -10.96
C GLY A 65 -10.79 1.50 -11.99
N ILE A 66 -9.57 1.10 -11.62
CA ILE A 66 -8.66 0.36 -12.51
C ILE A 66 -9.26 -0.99 -12.88
N GLY A 67 -9.19 -1.34 -14.17
CA GLY A 67 -9.74 -2.58 -14.68
C GLY A 67 -9.10 -3.07 -15.99
N PRO A 68 -9.80 -3.99 -16.69
CA PRO A 68 -9.29 -4.60 -17.91
C PRO A 68 -8.89 -3.60 -18.98
N GLY A 69 -7.66 -3.71 -19.47
CA GLY A 69 -7.12 -2.88 -20.57
C GLY A 69 -6.57 -1.52 -20.15
N ASP A 70 -6.73 -1.13 -18.88
CA ASP A 70 -6.05 0.04 -18.33
C ASP A 70 -4.56 -0.23 -18.16
N GLU A 71 -3.74 0.79 -18.40
CA GLU A 71 -2.30 0.75 -18.14
C GLU A 71 -1.99 1.46 -16.82
N VAL A 72 -1.16 0.82 -15.99
CA VAL A 72 -0.67 1.39 -14.74
C VAL A 72 0.86 1.38 -14.77
N ILE A 73 1.45 2.57 -14.67
CA ILE A 73 2.90 2.74 -14.72
C ILE A 73 3.49 2.47 -13.34
N THR A 74 4.57 1.70 -13.28
CA THR A 74 5.39 1.44 -12.08
C THR A 74 6.83 1.15 -12.52
N THR A 75 7.74 0.86 -11.59
CA THR A 75 9.09 0.37 -11.88
C THR A 75 9.20 -1.14 -11.68
N PRO A 76 10.06 -1.87 -12.44
CA PRO A 76 10.38 -3.27 -12.16
C PRO A 76 11.29 -3.42 -10.93
N PHE A 77 11.93 -2.34 -10.47
CA PHE A 77 12.76 -2.31 -9.27
C PHE A 77 11.90 -2.00 -8.03
N THR A 78 11.08 -2.98 -7.63
CA THR A 78 10.12 -2.85 -6.53
C THR A 78 9.79 -4.21 -5.91
N PHE A 79 8.97 -4.24 -4.86
CA PHE A 79 8.41 -5.49 -4.35
C PHE A 79 7.28 -5.99 -5.28
N ILE A 80 7.21 -7.31 -5.49
CA ILE A 80 6.31 -7.93 -6.49
C ILE A 80 4.83 -7.55 -6.34
N ALA A 81 4.38 -7.23 -5.11
CA ALA A 81 3.01 -6.79 -4.86
C ALA A 81 2.60 -5.58 -5.72
N THR A 82 3.53 -4.68 -6.03
CA THR A 82 3.28 -3.49 -6.85
C THR A 82 2.77 -3.88 -8.24
N ALA A 83 3.45 -4.80 -8.91
CA ALA A 83 3.05 -5.24 -10.25
C ALA A 83 1.91 -6.27 -10.22
N SER A 84 1.92 -7.20 -9.26
CA SER A 84 0.90 -8.26 -9.22
C SER A 84 -0.49 -7.73 -8.90
N THR A 85 -0.61 -6.68 -8.09
CA THR A 85 -1.92 -6.07 -7.78
C THR A 85 -2.54 -5.33 -8.96
N ILE A 86 -1.74 -4.82 -9.90
CA ILE A 86 -2.20 -4.32 -11.21
C ILE A 86 -2.81 -5.48 -12.00
N LEU A 87 -2.10 -6.61 -12.09
CA LEU A 87 -2.57 -7.81 -12.78
C LEU A 87 -3.82 -8.40 -12.14
N HIS A 88 -3.99 -8.33 -10.82
CA HIS A 88 -5.21 -8.76 -10.13
C HIS A 88 -6.46 -7.98 -10.59
N GLN A 89 -6.30 -6.75 -11.08
CA GLN A 89 -7.40 -5.97 -11.70
C GLN A 89 -7.63 -6.32 -13.18
N ASN A 90 -6.85 -7.24 -13.75
CA ASN A 90 -6.70 -7.47 -15.20
C ASN A 90 -6.18 -6.24 -15.97
N ALA A 91 -5.52 -5.31 -15.27
CA ALA A 91 -4.84 -4.18 -15.88
C ALA A 91 -3.42 -4.57 -16.34
N ILE A 92 -2.76 -3.68 -17.08
CA ILE A 92 -1.47 -3.91 -17.71
C ILE A 92 -0.41 -3.09 -16.97
N PRO A 93 0.58 -3.73 -16.29
CA PRO A 93 1.71 -3.00 -15.73
C PRO A 93 2.63 -2.51 -16.85
N VAL A 94 2.95 -1.21 -16.82
CA VAL A 94 3.91 -0.57 -17.73
C VAL A 94 5.12 -0.14 -16.93
N PHE A 95 6.31 -0.58 -17.33
CA PHE A 95 7.53 -0.42 -16.53
C PHE A 95 8.36 0.80 -16.95
N ALA A 96 8.35 1.87 -16.17
CA ALA A 96 9.32 2.96 -16.28
C ALA A 96 10.60 2.65 -15.48
N ASP A 97 11.72 3.19 -15.92
CA ASP A 97 13.02 2.94 -15.29
C ASP A 97 13.20 3.77 -14.01
N ILE A 98 14.25 3.48 -13.25
CA ILE A 98 14.59 4.18 -12.00
C ILE A 98 15.63 5.28 -12.22
N ASN A 99 15.70 6.21 -11.27
CA ASN A 99 16.88 7.04 -11.07
C ASN A 99 17.92 6.26 -10.28
N ILE A 100 19.19 6.26 -10.72
CA ILE A 100 20.26 5.49 -10.07
C ILE A 100 20.68 6.06 -8.71
N GLU A 101 20.42 7.35 -8.47
CA GLU A 101 20.85 8.04 -7.25
C GLU A 101 20.03 7.62 -6.02
N ASP A 102 18.73 7.39 -6.19
CA ASP A 102 17.79 7.06 -5.11
C ASP A 102 17.03 5.74 -5.33
N TYR A 103 17.18 5.13 -6.50
CA TYR A 103 16.49 3.92 -6.95
C TYR A 103 14.96 4.05 -7.03
N ASN A 104 14.41 5.26 -6.92
CA ASN A 104 12.99 5.52 -7.13
C ASN A 104 12.68 5.65 -8.63
N ILE A 105 11.42 5.49 -8.99
CA ILE A 105 10.95 5.59 -10.38
C ILE A 105 11.30 6.97 -10.97
N ASN A 106 11.93 7.01 -12.15
CA ASN A 106 12.35 8.26 -12.80
C ASN A 106 11.13 8.97 -13.42
N PRO A 107 10.82 10.23 -13.03
CA PRO A 107 9.75 11.03 -13.63
C PRO A 107 9.83 11.15 -15.15
N GLU A 108 11.02 11.33 -15.73
CA GLU A 108 11.19 11.44 -17.19
C GLU A 108 10.82 10.11 -17.87
N SER A 109 11.24 8.99 -17.27
CA SER A 109 10.87 7.66 -17.79
C SER A 109 9.37 7.38 -17.62
N ILE A 110 8.71 7.94 -16.61
CA ILE A 110 7.24 7.87 -16.51
C ILE A 110 6.61 8.61 -17.70
N GLU A 111 7.03 9.85 -17.98
CA GLU A 111 6.48 10.67 -19.07
C GLU A 111 6.57 9.96 -20.43
N GLU A 112 7.71 9.32 -20.72
CA GLU A 112 7.92 8.55 -21.95
C GLU A 112 6.99 7.33 -22.10
N ARG A 113 6.40 6.85 -21.00
CA ARG A 113 5.55 5.66 -20.97
C ARG A 113 4.06 5.97 -20.88
N ILE A 114 3.68 7.24 -20.76
CA ILE A 114 2.28 7.64 -20.77
C ILE A 114 1.67 7.37 -22.15
N SER A 115 0.49 6.76 -22.16
CA SER A 115 -0.33 6.49 -23.34
C SER A 115 -1.78 6.89 -23.07
N ASP A 116 -2.63 6.84 -24.11
CA ASP A 116 -4.08 7.06 -23.98
C ASP A 116 -4.77 6.05 -23.03
N LYS A 117 -4.12 4.93 -22.72
CA LYS A 117 -4.61 3.89 -21.81
C LYS A 117 -4.10 4.05 -20.38
N THR A 118 -3.13 4.93 -20.13
CA THR A 118 -2.58 5.14 -18.79
C THR A 118 -3.64 5.72 -17.86
N LYS A 119 -3.91 5.03 -16.75
CA LYS A 119 -4.88 5.46 -15.73
C LYS A 119 -4.27 5.83 -14.39
N ALA A 120 -3.09 5.29 -14.08
CA ALA A 120 -2.43 5.56 -12.81
C ALA A 120 -0.91 5.36 -12.92
N VAL A 121 -0.21 5.94 -11.95
CA VAL A 121 1.20 5.69 -11.66
C VAL A 121 1.29 5.20 -10.22
N ILE A 122 2.00 4.11 -9.97
CA ILE A 122 2.35 3.65 -8.63
C ILE A 122 3.83 3.95 -8.41
N ALA A 123 4.11 5.01 -7.64
CA ALA A 123 5.44 5.28 -7.12
C ALA A 123 5.66 4.49 -5.83
N VAL A 124 6.89 3.99 -5.63
CA VAL A 124 7.28 3.29 -4.41
C VAL A 124 8.42 4.07 -3.79
N HIS A 125 8.22 4.52 -2.55
CA HIS A 125 9.27 5.14 -1.74
C HIS A 125 10.22 4.05 -1.24
N LEU A 126 11.19 3.68 -2.09
CA LEU A 126 12.03 2.52 -1.86
C LEU A 126 12.90 2.74 -0.63
N CYS A 127 13.01 1.73 0.23
CA CYS A 127 13.78 1.81 1.48
C CYS A 127 13.40 2.98 2.41
N GLY A 128 12.20 3.57 2.25
CA GLY A 128 11.75 4.73 3.02
C GLY A 128 12.19 6.08 2.45
N GLN A 129 12.79 6.12 1.25
CA GLN A 129 13.18 7.33 0.54
C GLN A 129 11.99 7.86 -0.29
N PRO A 130 11.41 9.03 0.04
CA PRO A 130 10.27 9.58 -0.70
C PRO A 130 10.62 10.07 -2.10
#